data_AF-A0A2A4ND92-F1
#
_entry.id   AF-A0A2A4ND92-F1
#
_cell.length_a   1.000
_cell.length_b   1.000
_cell.length_c   1.000
_cell.angle_alpha   90.00
_cell.angle_beta   90.00
_cell.angle_gamma   90.00
#
_symmetry.space_group_name_H-M   'P 1'
#
loop_
_entity.id
_entity.type
_entity.pdbx_description
1 polymer ?
#
loop_
_entity_poly.entity_id
_entity_poly.type
_entity_poly.pdbx_seq_one_letter_code
_entity_poly.pdbx_strand_id
1 'polypeptide(L)'
;MIYLQEKVNKTIDVRNYKTGKTSTIDKSWMMTTFYKREWNQEVGKQLTEVKLPDNLSGIPFTLRQLKEKASYSLDQWLNNVTKGKVAGDGKRPINLPTNLFDETLINLLQNDLEAQQVEYPTDAKYNELFKIWWRKRGDSTQSFYNAEREYVIFDEKVNFKLQENAMFTDFYSDSLKKAFRAKQNTRRIEQRSNRRLPDIQFSQVEKVFKRSISNTEKQIRLLKEEDQIMLLMLEELMSSDLDLKLNQIDTLLNKTITVKKPVTGNLSFGDKSEITRTIIDQRKRKDHSMLHKYVYDRRLPELFEYFEENEIPLQDLKNELEAYNTAKQMVLDAVFKFEEDIVTNNQVHDLIGSACDTGHIQHKVYLQWLKKEGMINENEYLFLNRVRNCFSHNLFPQKRTMSLFVNQWADSNFALQIAEHYNEKINAILAI
;
A
#
# COMPACT_ATOMS: atom_id res chain seq x y z
N MET A 1 12.71 4.19 34.05
CA MET A 1 13.33 5.35 34.74
C MET A 1 12.97 5.45 36.24
N ILE A 2 12.34 4.42 36.85
CA ILE A 2 12.04 4.37 38.30
C ILE A 2 13.28 3.98 39.13
N TYR A 3 14.18 3.17 38.55
CA TYR A 3 15.39 2.65 39.21
C TYR A 3 16.39 3.71 39.70
N LEU A 4 16.42 4.90 39.08
CA LEU A 4 17.30 5.99 39.52
C LEU A 4 16.63 6.84 40.62
N GLN A 5 15.30 6.99 40.64
CA GLN A 5 14.61 7.85 41.60
C GLN A 5 14.74 7.36 43.05
N GLU A 6 14.80 6.05 43.29
CA GLU A 6 15.01 5.49 44.64
C GLU A 6 16.44 5.70 45.19
N LYS A 7 17.39 6.13 44.36
CA LYS A 7 18.83 6.16 44.70
C LYS A 7 19.48 7.56 44.66
N VAL A 8 18.69 8.60 44.41
CA VAL A 8 19.21 9.94 44.02
C VAL A 8 19.66 10.83 45.18
N ASN A 9 19.29 10.59 46.45
CA ASN A 9 19.88 11.32 47.58
C ASN A 9 19.67 10.57 48.90
N LYS A 10 20.73 10.36 49.67
CA LYS A 10 20.64 9.81 51.03
C LYS A 10 21.60 10.57 51.94
N THR A 11 21.19 11.76 52.34
CA THR A 11 21.94 12.56 53.31
C THR A 11 21.79 11.95 54.70
N ILE A 12 22.91 11.77 55.39
CA ILE A 12 22.94 11.37 56.79
C ILE A 12 23.78 12.35 57.58
N ASP A 13 23.34 12.63 58.80
CA ASP A 13 24.09 13.46 59.73
C ASP A 13 25.10 12.60 60.46
N VAL A 14 26.38 12.90 60.26
CA VAL A 14 27.49 12.19 60.91
C VAL A 14 28.11 13.10 61.95
N ARG A 15 28.08 12.66 63.20
CA ARG A 15 28.68 13.37 64.33
C ARG A 15 30.14 13.00 64.48
N ASN A 16 31.03 13.98 64.45
CA ASN A 16 32.45 13.75 64.71
C ASN A 16 32.69 13.69 66.22
N TYR A 17 33.01 12.50 66.73
CA TYR A 17 33.20 12.26 68.17
C TYR A 17 34.36 13.06 68.79
N LYS A 18 35.34 13.53 68.00
CA LYS A 18 36.48 14.32 68.51
C LYS A 18 36.21 15.83 68.58
N THR A 19 35.35 16.37 67.72
CA THR A 19 35.07 17.82 67.64
C THR A 19 33.65 18.19 68.03
N GLY A 20 32.78 17.21 68.28
CA GLY A 20 31.38 17.39 68.67
C GLY A 20 30.45 17.89 67.56
N LYS A 21 31.01 18.35 66.42
CA LYS A 21 30.28 18.90 65.29
C LYS A 21 29.59 17.80 64.46
N THR A 22 28.36 18.09 64.06
CA THR A 22 27.58 17.26 63.15
C THR A 22 27.69 17.83 61.74
N SER A 23 28.07 16.99 60.78
CA SER A 23 28.11 17.37 59.36
C SER A 23 27.20 16.44 58.56
N THR A 24 26.41 17.02 57.67
CA THR A 24 25.55 16.28 56.74
C THR A 24 26.41 15.76 55.58
N ILE A 25 26.40 14.45 55.36
CA ILE A 25 27.17 13.78 54.30
C ILE A 25 26.19 13.04 53.40
N ASP A 26 26.31 13.22 52.07
CA ASP A 26 25.54 12.43 51.12
C ASP A 26 26.11 11.00 51.00
N LYS A 27 25.30 10.01 51.34
CA LYS A 27 25.55 8.57 51.15
C LYS A 27 24.68 8.00 50.02
N SER A 28 24.25 8.82 49.08
CA SER A 28 23.58 8.33 47.87
C SER A 28 24.43 7.26 47.18
N TRP A 29 23.75 6.36 46.47
CA TRP A 29 24.44 5.34 45.67
C TRP A 29 25.33 6.01 44.62
N MET A 30 24.94 7.16 44.08
CA MET A 30 25.78 7.93 43.17
C MET A 30 27.06 8.41 43.84
N MET A 31 26.97 9.08 45.00
CA MET A 31 28.13 9.60 45.73
C MET A 31 29.11 8.49 46.15
N THR A 32 28.59 7.36 46.61
CA THR A 32 29.42 6.23 47.08
C THR A 32 30.02 5.39 45.95
N THR A 33 29.43 5.43 44.75
CA THR A 33 29.85 4.58 43.63
C THR A 33 30.74 5.33 42.64
N PHE A 34 30.49 6.62 42.37
CA PHE A 34 31.16 7.35 41.28
C PHE A 34 32.07 8.49 41.74
N TYR A 35 31.94 8.98 42.98
CA TYR A 35 32.69 10.13 43.46
C TYR A 35 33.77 9.68 44.43
N LYS A 36 35.03 10.02 44.14
CA LYS A 36 36.16 9.77 45.03
C LYS A 36 36.89 11.08 45.30
N ARG A 37 37.45 11.22 46.51
CA ARG A 37 38.34 12.35 46.83
C ARG A 37 39.76 11.93 46.52
N GLU A 38 40.34 12.52 45.48
CA GLU A 38 41.74 12.33 45.12
C GLU A 38 42.53 13.61 45.40
N TRP A 39 43.78 13.45 45.82
CA TRP A 39 44.68 14.57 46.07
C TRP A 39 45.16 15.13 44.74
N ASN A 40 44.76 16.36 44.39
CA ASN A 40 45.26 17.03 43.20
C ASN A 40 46.56 17.77 43.56
N GLN A 41 47.67 17.36 42.95
CA GLN A 41 49.00 17.92 43.22
C GLN A 41 49.15 19.37 42.75
N GLU A 42 48.48 19.78 41.67
CA GLU A 42 48.57 21.14 41.13
C GLU A 42 47.84 22.16 42.01
N VAL A 43 46.70 21.74 42.59
CA VAL A 43 45.83 22.62 43.38
C VAL A 43 46.12 22.51 44.88
N GLY A 44 46.88 21.51 45.31
CA GLY A 44 47.31 21.31 46.71
C GLY A 44 46.17 20.97 47.68
N LYS A 45 45.07 20.40 47.18
CA LYS A 45 43.89 20.03 47.99
C LYS A 45 43.16 18.81 47.42
N GLN A 46 42.40 18.13 48.27
CA GLN A 46 41.54 17.03 47.83
C GLN A 46 40.38 17.58 47.00
N LEU A 47 40.28 17.14 45.75
CA LEU A 47 39.15 17.43 44.88
C LEU A 47 38.29 16.18 44.70
N THR A 48 37.00 16.40 44.49
CA THR A 48 36.09 15.29 44.20
C THR A 48 36.15 15.01 42.70
N GLU A 49 36.63 13.83 42.35
CA GLU A 49 36.71 13.37 40.98
C GLU A 49 35.61 12.34 40.70
N VAL A 50 35.02 12.43 39.51
CA VAL A 50 33.97 11.51 39.05
C VAL A 50 34.62 10.44 38.18
N LYS A 51 34.70 9.22 38.69
CA LYS A 51 35.24 8.06 37.96
C LYS A 51 34.28 6.88 38.03
N LEU A 52 34.18 6.14 36.94
CA LEU A 52 33.53 4.82 36.94
C LEU A 52 34.33 3.86 37.83
N PRO A 53 33.72 3.20 38.82
CA PRO A 53 34.46 2.31 39.71
C PRO A 53 34.92 1.05 38.99
N ASP A 54 36.00 0.44 39.49
CA ASP A 54 36.63 -0.72 38.86
C ASP A 54 35.76 -1.98 38.97
N ASN A 55 35.02 -2.14 40.07
CA ASN A 55 34.05 -3.20 40.23
C ASN A 55 32.70 -2.80 39.60
N LEU A 56 32.47 -3.27 38.37
CA LEU A 56 31.29 -2.94 37.59
C LEU A 56 30.02 -3.71 38.02
N SER A 57 30.14 -4.77 38.83
CA SER A 57 29.03 -5.71 39.15
C SER A 57 27.80 -5.06 39.79
N GLY A 58 27.95 -3.92 40.47
CA GLY A 58 26.86 -3.15 41.09
C GLY A 58 26.24 -2.04 40.22
N ILE A 59 26.74 -1.81 38.99
CA ILE A 59 26.32 -0.71 38.11
C ILE A 59 25.30 -1.21 37.07
N PRO A 60 24.27 -0.44 36.69
CA PRO A 60 23.41 -0.77 35.55
C PRO A 60 24.18 -0.99 34.24
N PHE A 61 23.76 -1.98 33.46
CA PHE A 61 24.42 -2.38 32.22
C PHE A 61 24.62 -1.23 31.22
N THR A 62 23.67 -0.31 31.11
CA THR A 62 23.74 0.86 30.23
C THR A 62 24.91 1.81 30.55
N LEU A 63 25.30 1.93 31.83
CA LEU A 63 26.45 2.75 32.23
C LEU A 63 27.77 1.98 32.09
N ARG A 64 27.76 0.65 32.27
CA ARG A 64 28.94 -0.21 31.98
C ARG A 64 29.36 -0.09 30.52
N GLN A 65 28.39 -0.02 29.61
CA GLN A 65 28.64 0.14 28.18
C GLN A 65 29.41 1.41 27.82
N LEU A 66 29.40 2.46 28.64
CA LEU A 66 30.13 3.70 28.37
C LEU A 66 31.66 3.50 28.48
N LYS A 67 32.11 2.71 29.47
CA LYS A 67 33.54 2.35 29.63
C LYS A 67 34.02 1.49 28.46
N GLU A 68 33.18 0.56 28.02
CA GLU A 68 33.46 -0.29 26.86
C GLU A 68 33.48 0.50 25.56
N LYS A 69 32.51 1.39 25.31
CA LYS A 69 32.44 2.21 24.09
C LYS A 69 33.61 3.17 23.94
N ALA A 70 34.14 3.71 25.04
CA ALA A 70 35.30 4.58 25.02
C ALA A 70 36.63 3.86 24.71
N SER A 71 36.66 2.52 24.76
CA SER A 71 37.88 1.70 24.62
C SER A 71 38.07 1.04 23.24
N TYR A 72 37.12 1.15 22.32
CA TYR A 72 37.21 0.53 20.99
C TYR A 72 37.43 1.56 19.89
N SER A 73 38.25 1.23 18.89
CA SER A 73 38.26 1.97 17.62
C SER A 73 36.94 1.75 16.85
N LEU A 74 36.62 2.64 15.91
CA LEU A 74 35.39 2.53 15.09
C LEU A 74 35.29 1.15 14.41
N ASP A 75 36.39 0.64 13.86
CA ASP A 75 36.43 -0.67 13.19
C ASP A 75 36.20 -1.82 14.16
N GLN A 76 36.76 -1.75 15.36
CA GLN A 76 36.53 -2.74 16.40
C GLN A 76 35.09 -2.71 16.88
N TRP A 77 34.50 -1.52 17.04
CA TRP A 77 33.09 -1.37 17.38
C TRP A 77 32.18 -1.93 16.28
N LEU A 78 32.46 -1.62 15.02
CA LEU A 78 31.70 -2.10 13.85
C LEU A 78 31.75 -3.63 13.75
N ASN A 79 32.94 -4.22 13.92
CA ASN A 79 33.13 -5.66 13.91
C ASN A 79 32.39 -6.34 15.08
N ASN A 80 32.44 -5.74 16.28
CA ASN A 80 31.75 -6.26 17.46
C ASN A 80 30.23 -6.20 17.35
N VAL A 81 29.67 -5.17 16.70
CA VAL A 81 28.22 -5.03 16.48
C VAL A 81 27.71 -5.99 15.39
N THR A 82 28.47 -6.13 14.31
CA THR A 82 28.06 -6.91 13.13
C THR A 82 28.34 -8.41 13.26
N LYS A 83 29.41 -8.80 13.96
CA LYS A 83 29.85 -10.20 14.09
C LYS A 83 29.74 -10.77 15.50
N GLY A 84 29.42 -9.94 16.50
CA GLY A 84 29.42 -10.34 17.90
C GLY A 84 30.83 -10.33 18.50
N LYS A 85 30.93 -10.20 19.83
CA LYS A 85 32.22 -10.22 20.55
C LYS A 85 32.67 -11.66 20.87
N VAL A 86 31.71 -12.56 21.07
CA VAL A 86 31.96 -13.97 21.45
C VAL A 86 31.09 -14.91 20.59
N ALA A 87 31.52 -16.16 20.43
CA ALA A 87 30.73 -17.20 19.79
C ALA A 87 29.40 -17.41 20.55
N GLY A 88 28.29 -16.96 19.96
CA GLY A 88 26.96 -16.96 20.57
C GLY A 88 26.28 -15.58 20.61
N ASP A 89 27.04 -14.50 20.42
CA ASP A 89 26.45 -13.17 20.24
C ASP A 89 25.73 -13.10 18.89
N GLY A 90 24.44 -12.79 18.91
CA GLY A 90 23.65 -12.61 17.69
C GLY A 90 24.16 -11.42 16.87
N LYS A 91 24.39 -11.63 15.57
CA LYS A 91 24.68 -10.54 14.62
C LYS A 91 23.56 -9.51 14.68
N ARG A 92 23.90 -8.24 14.88
CA ARG A 92 22.91 -7.15 14.86
C ARG A 92 23.20 -6.20 13.70
N PRO A 93 22.16 -5.74 12.98
CA PRO A 93 22.33 -4.68 12.00
C PRO A 93 22.77 -3.39 12.70
N ILE A 94 23.52 -2.56 11.98
CA ILE A 94 23.89 -1.23 12.45
C ILE A 94 22.66 -0.34 12.31
N ASN A 95 22.26 0.28 13.42
CA ASN A 95 21.21 1.30 13.41
C ASN A 95 21.84 2.63 13.00
N LEU A 96 21.54 3.08 11.78
CA LEU A 96 21.94 4.39 11.29
C LEU A 96 21.23 5.51 12.08
N PRO A 97 21.87 6.68 12.26
CA PRO A 97 21.22 7.83 12.87
C PRO A 97 20.09 8.35 11.97
N THR A 98 19.08 8.97 12.57
CA THR A 98 17.89 9.45 11.84
C THR A 98 18.17 10.65 10.93
N ASN A 99 19.27 11.37 11.16
CA ASN A 99 19.54 12.68 10.59
C ASN A 99 20.77 12.66 9.68
N LEU A 100 21.00 11.55 8.97
CA LEU A 100 22.19 11.35 8.13
C LEU A 100 22.38 12.43 7.07
N PHE A 101 21.29 13.00 6.57
CA PHE A 101 21.30 13.92 5.43
C PHE A 101 20.88 15.34 5.79
N ASP A 102 20.56 15.62 7.06
CA ASP A 102 20.00 16.92 7.48
C ASP A 102 20.91 18.08 7.09
N GLU A 103 22.20 17.99 7.41
CA GLU A 103 23.17 19.06 7.12
C GLU A 103 23.27 19.36 5.62
N THR A 104 23.36 18.31 4.80
CA THR A 104 23.42 18.45 3.34
C THR A 104 22.12 19.04 2.79
N LEU A 105 20.97 18.57 3.24
CA LEU A 105 19.66 19.06 2.78
C LEU A 105 19.43 20.51 3.20
N ILE A 106 19.84 20.90 4.42
CA ILE A 106 19.77 22.27 4.91
C ILE A 106 20.61 23.17 4.00
N ASN A 107 21.86 22.81 3.74
CA ASN A 107 22.76 23.61 2.90
C ASN A 107 22.21 23.77 1.48
N LEU A 108 21.65 22.72 0.89
CA LEU A 108 21.03 22.77 -0.44
C LEU A 108 19.82 23.71 -0.47
N LEU A 109 18.93 23.62 0.51
CA LEU A 109 17.74 24.48 0.61
C LEU A 109 18.13 25.94 0.86
N GLN A 110 19.10 26.19 1.72
CA GLN A 110 19.61 27.54 1.99
C GLN A 110 20.18 28.20 0.74
N ASN A 111 21.07 27.50 0.03
CA ASN A 111 21.66 28.00 -1.22
C ASN A 111 20.60 28.34 -2.26
N ASP A 112 19.57 27.51 -2.42
CA ASP A 112 18.49 27.76 -3.38
C ASP A 112 17.58 28.93 -2.95
N LEU A 113 17.25 29.02 -1.66
CA LEU A 113 16.48 30.15 -1.10
C LEU A 113 17.24 31.48 -1.21
N GLU A 114 18.56 31.48 -0.97
CA GLU A 114 19.44 32.64 -1.16
C GLU A 114 19.49 33.08 -2.63
N ALA A 115 19.67 32.12 -3.56
CA ALA A 115 19.64 32.40 -5.00
C ALA A 115 18.31 33.02 -5.44
N GLN A 116 17.21 32.63 -4.79
CA GLN A 116 15.86 33.15 -5.05
C GLN A 116 15.48 34.39 -4.21
N GLN A 117 16.41 34.92 -3.40
CA GLN A 117 16.23 36.08 -2.53
C GLN A 117 15.05 35.93 -1.55
N VAL A 118 14.89 34.74 -0.95
CA VAL A 118 13.85 34.47 0.05
C VAL A 118 14.45 34.48 1.45
N GLU A 119 13.87 35.29 2.34
CA GLU A 119 14.30 35.36 3.74
C GLU A 119 13.89 34.09 4.52
N TYR A 120 14.81 33.60 5.36
CA TYR A 120 14.56 32.49 6.29
C TYR A 120 15.35 32.67 7.60
N PRO A 121 14.92 32.03 8.72
CA PRO A 121 15.65 32.08 9.99
C PRO A 121 17.02 31.40 9.88
N THR A 122 18.07 32.01 10.45
CA THR A 122 19.44 31.48 10.38
C THR A 122 19.65 30.16 11.13
N ASP A 123 18.79 29.87 12.11
CA ASP A 123 18.76 28.63 12.89
C ASP A 123 17.67 27.65 12.42
N ALA A 124 17.06 27.90 11.27
CA ALA A 124 15.98 27.10 10.74
C ALA A 124 16.43 25.65 10.46
N LYS A 125 15.60 24.71 10.90
CA LYS A 125 15.81 23.28 10.64
C LYS A 125 15.27 22.90 9.26
N TYR A 126 15.65 21.72 8.78
CA TYR A 126 15.18 21.15 7.50
C TYR A 126 13.67 21.35 7.28
N ASN A 127 12.81 20.93 8.22
CA ASN A 127 11.34 21.05 8.06
C ASN A 127 10.83 22.49 7.92
N GLU A 128 11.55 23.48 8.44
CA GLU A 128 11.17 24.90 8.33
C GLU A 128 11.62 25.46 6.98
N LEU A 129 12.87 25.22 6.60
CA LEU A 129 13.41 25.58 5.29
C LEU A 129 12.61 24.94 4.15
N PHE A 130 12.29 23.65 4.27
CA PHE A 130 11.51 22.92 3.27
C PHE A 130 10.11 23.52 3.08
N LYS A 131 9.46 23.99 4.16
CA LYS A 131 8.15 24.67 4.04
C LYS A 131 8.25 26.02 3.34
N ILE A 132 9.29 26.79 3.62
CA ILE A 132 9.52 28.10 2.98
C ILE A 132 9.77 27.87 1.48
N TRP A 133 10.66 26.93 1.18
CA TRP A 133 10.97 26.50 -0.18
C TRP A 133 9.74 26.02 -0.95
N TRP A 134 8.92 25.16 -0.33
CA TRP A 134 7.69 24.65 -0.94
C TRP A 134 6.68 25.76 -1.27
N ARG A 135 6.54 26.76 -0.38
CA ARG A 135 5.65 27.91 -0.65
C ARG A 135 6.16 28.73 -1.83
N LYS A 136 7.47 28.93 -1.95
CA LYS A 136 8.09 29.68 -3.04
C LYS A 136 7.90 28.98 -4.39
N ARG A 137 7.90 27.64 -4.41
CA ARG A 137 7.51 26.82 -5.57
C ARG A 137 6.10 27.12 -6.10
N GLY A 138 5.25 27.78 -5.30
CA GLY A 138 3.88 28.13 -5.69
C GLY A 138 2.91 26.95 -5.59
N ASP A 139 3.26 25.93 -4.82
CA ASP A 139 2.40 24.79 -4.53
C ASP A 139 2.04 24.74 -3.03
N SER A 140 0.98 24.00 -2.72
CA SER A 140 0.53 23.74 -1.34
C SER A 140 0.04 22.30 -1.22
N THR A 141 -0.22 21.85 0.00
CA THR A 141 -0.73 20.49 0.20
C THR A 141 -2.15 20.34 -0.35
N GLN A 142 -2.56 19.11 -0.59
CA GLN A 142 -3.91 18.73 -0.99
C GLN A 142 -4.98 19.32 -0.04
N SER A 143 -6.14 19.64 -0.58
CA SER A 143 -7.23 20.35 0.12
C SER A 143 -7.69 19.63 1.40
N PHE A 144 -7.74 18.29 1.39
CA PHE A 144 -8.19 17.47 2.52
C PHE A 144 -7.34 17.65 3.78
N TYR A 145 -6.09 18.09 3.64
CA TYR A 145 -5.22 18.35 4.78
C TYR A 145 -5.65 19.56 5.63
N ASN A 146 -6.52 20.42 5.09
CA ASN A 146 -7.12 21.57 5.77
C ASN A 146 -8.52 21.27 6.33
N ALA A 147 -9.03 20.04 6.14
CA ALA A 147 -10.31 19.63 6.69
C ALA A 147 -10.30 19.63 8.23
N GLU A 148 -11.48 19.81 8.83
CA GLU A 148 -11.71 19.64 10.26
C GLU A 148 -11.40 18.19 10.67
N ARG A 149 -10.71 18.03 11.80
CA ARG A 149 -10.21 16.74 12.27
C ARG A 149 -10.94 16.34 13.54
N GLU A 150 -11.44 15.12 13.59
CA GLU A 150 -12.06 14.54 14.79
C GLU A 150 -11.04 13.63 15.51
N TYR A 151 -10.79 13.90 16.79
CA TYR A 151 -9.99 13.07 17.68
C TYR A 151 -10.88 12.37 18.70
N VAL A 152 -10.67 11.07 18.90
CA VAL A 152 -11.38 10.29 19.93
C VAL A 152 -10.41 9.95 21.06
N ILE A 153 -10.65 10.49 22.26
CA ILE A 153 -9.78 10.33 23.42
C ILE A 153 -10.63 10.01 24.64
N PHE A 154 -10.45 8.81 25.22
CA PHE A 154 -11.27 8.33 26.35
C PHE A 154 -12.79 8.47 26.12
N ASP A 155 -13.25 8.11 24.92
CA ASP A 155 -14.66 8.17 24.48
C ASP A 155 -15.23 9.59 24.28
N GLU A 156 -14.41 10.63 24.46
CA GLU A 156 -14.77 12.00 24.11
C GLU A 156 -14.28 12.35 22.70
N LYS A 157 -15.15 13.03 21.96
CA LYS A 157 -14.82 13.59 20.65
C LYS A 157 -14.26 15.00 20.82
N VAL A 158 -13.19 15.29 20.11
CA VAL A 158 -12.52 16.59 20.06
C VAL A 158 -12.39 16.99 18.60
N ASN A 159 -13.07 18.05 18.20
CA ASN A 159 -12.99 18.58 16.85
C ASN A 159 -11.92 19.68 16.79
N PHE A 160 -10.95 19.48 15.93
CA PHE A 160 -9.83 20.39 15.73
C PHE A 160 -9.94 21.05 14.37
N LYS A 161 -10.00 22.38 14.39
CA LYS A 161 -9.93 23.23 13.20
C LYS A 161 -8.60 23.95 13.21
N LEU A 162 -7.88 23.90 12.11
CA LEU A 162 -6.68 24.72 11.90
C LEU A 162 -7.11 26.18 11.71
N GLN A 163 -7.33 26.89 12.82
CA GLN A 163 -7.55 28.33 12.83
C GLN A 163 -6.26 29.01 13.29
N GLU A 164 -5.87 30.11 12.63
CA GLU A 164 -4.60 30.79 12.87
C GLU A 164 -4.49 31.41 14.29
N ASN A 165 -5.61 31.63 14.98
CA ASN A 165 -5.65 32.44 16.21
C ASN A 165 -6.22 31.74 17.47
N ALA A 166 -6.54 30.44 17.41
CA ALA A 166 -7.11 29.72 18.55
C ALA A 166 -6.01 29.04 19.39
N MET A 167 -6.08 29.15 20.72
CA MET A 167 -5.14 28.47 21.59
C MET A 167 -5.41 26.96 21.53
N PHE A 168 -4.33 26.17 21.42
CA PHE A 168 -4.43 24.71 21.28
C PHE A 168 -5.25 24.05 22.42
N THR A 169 -5.24 24.64 23.61
CA THR A 169 -6.01 24.21 24.78
C THR A 169 -7.52 24.31 24.61
N ASP A 170 -7.97 25.27 23.82
CA ASP A 170 -9.39 25.62 23.72
C ASP A 170 -10.18 24.49 23.07
N PHE A 171 -9.55 23.81 22.09
CA PHE A 171 -10.16 22.73 21.32
C PHE A 171 -10.53 21.49 22.15
N TYR A 172 -9.80 21.19 23.23
CA TYR A 172 -10.04 19.97 24.02
C TYR A 172 -10.43 20.23 25.48
N SER A 173 -10.49 21.49 25.92
CA SER A 173 -10.69 21.84 27.32
C SER A 173 -11.97 21.25 27.93
N ASP A 174 -13.07 21.27 27.19
CA ASP A 174 -14.37 20.75 27.65
C ASP A 174 -14.41 19.22 27.64
N SER A 175 -13.94 18.59 26.57
CA SER A 175 -13.80 17.13 26.48
C SER A 175 -12.85 16.59 27.56
N LEU A 176 -11.77 17.32 27.87
CA LEU A 176 -10.85 16.98 28.95
C LEU A 176 -11.53 17.00 30.33
N LYS A 177 -12.34 18.03 30.61
CA LYS A 177 -13.10 18.11 31.87
C LYS A 177 -14.08 16.95 32.00
N LYS A 178 -14.78 16.58 30.92
CA LYS A 178 -15.70 15.43 30.89
C LYS A 178 -14.97 14.11 31.12
N ALA A 179 -13.91 13.85 30.37
CA ALA A 179 -13.09 12.65 30.51
C ALA A 179 -12.47 12.54 31.92
N PHE A 180 -12.02 13.66 32.50
CA PHE A 180 -11.49 13.68 33.86
C PHE A 180 -12.56 13.27 34.89
N ARG A 181 -13.77 13.85 34.81
CA ARG A 181 -14.89 13.49 35.70
C ARG A 181 -15.27 12.02 35.56
N ALA A 182 -15.36 11.52 34.32
CA ALA A 182 -15.66 10.12 34.05
C ALA A 182 -14.61 9.19 34.68
N LYS A 183 -13.33 9.44 34.44
CA LYS A 183 -12.22 8.65 35.01
C LYS A 183 -12.16 8.72 36.54
N GLN A 184 -12.44 9.88 37.12
CA GLN A 184 -12.50 10.02 38.58
C GLN A 184 -13.65 9.18 39.17
N ASN A 185 -14.82 9.17 38.53
CA ASN A 185 -15.95 8.34 38.96
C ASN A 185 -15.63 6.84 38.83
N THR A 186 -15.04 6.40 37.72
CA THR A 186 -14.58 5.01 37.56
C THR A 186 -13.57 4.62 38.64
N ARG A 187 -12.59 5.49 38.92
CA ARG A 187 -11.57 5.25 39.97
C ARG A 187 -12.19 5.11 41.35
N ARG A 188 -13.19 5.93 41.69
CA ARG A 188 -13.93 5.82 42.96
C ARG A 188 -14.70 4.50 43.08
N ILE A 189 -15.27 4.00 41.97
CA ILE A 189 -15.94 2.69 41.95
C ILE A 189 -14.91 1.56 42.15
N GLU A 190 -13.75 1.62 41.51
CA GLU A 190 -12.66 0.63 41.65
C GLU A 190 -12.01 0.63 43.04
N GLN A 191 -11.89 1.78 43.70
CA GLN A 191 -11.39 1.88 45.06
C GLN A 191 -12.35 1.20 46.06
N ARG A 192 -13.66 1.24 45.81
CA ARG A 192 -14.67 0.53 46.62
C ARG A 192 -14.57 -1.00 46.48
N SER A 193 -14.02 -1.51 45.38
CA SER A 193 -13.83 -2.96 45.14
C SER A 193 -12.46 -3.50 45.58
N ASN A 194 -11.84 -2.88 46.60
CA ASN A 194 -10.61 -3.33 47.28
C ASN A 194 -9.28 -3.17 46.52
N ARG A 195 -9.16 -2.21 45.58
CA ARG A 195 -7.85 -1.82 45.03
C ARG A 195 -7.37 -0.52 45.68
N ARG A 196 -6.22 -0.56 46.38
CA ARG A 196 -5.49 0.65 46.83
C ARG A 196 -4.87 1.37 45.62
N LEU A 197 -5.71 2.02 44.83
CA LEU A 197 -5.30 2.78 43.66
C LEU A 197 -5.20 4.27 44.02
N PRO A 198 -4.13 4.97 43.60
CA PRO A 198 -4.01 6.40 43.81
C PRO A 198 -5.07 7.18 43.02
N ASP A 199 -5.38 8.39 43.46
CA ASP A 199 -6.28 9.30 42.77
C ASP A 199 -5.70 9.77 41.44
N ILE A 200 -6.58 9.90 40.45
CA ILE A 200 -6.23 10.40 39.12
C ILE A 200 -6.09 11.92 39.21
N GLN A 201 -4.93 12.43 38.79
CA GLN A 201 -4.66 13.87 38.73
C GLN A 201 -5.11 14.43 37.39
N PHE A 202 -5.62 15.67 37.36
CA PHE A 202 -6.06 16.34 36.13
C PHE A 202 -4.94 16.39 35.08
N SER A 203 -3.72 16.71 35.52
CA SER A 203 -2.52 16.76 34.69
C SER A 203 -2.18 15.42 34.01
N GLN A 204 -2.57 14.28 34.59
CA GLN A 204 -2.37 12.97 33.96
C GLN A 204 -3.31 12.77 32.77
N VAL A 205 -4.57 13.16 32.91
CA VAL A 205 -5.55 13.09 31.82
C VAL A 205 -5.20 14.11 30.73
N GLU A 206 -4.87 15.33 31.13
CA GLU A 206 -4.41 16.39 30.22
C GLU A 206 -3.19 15.98 29.40
N LYS A 207 -2.20 15.31 30.03
CA LYS A 207 -1.02 14.78 29.33
C LYS A 207 -1.39 13.78 28.25
N VAL A 208 -2.41 12.94 28.49
CA VAL A 208 -2.88 11.99 27.47
C VAL A 208 -3.54 12.73 26.32
N PHE A 209 -4.42 13.70 26.59
CA PHE A 209 -5.03 14.53 25.54
C PHE A 209 -3.97 15.23 24.68
N LYS A 210 -3.04 15.95 25.32
CA LYS A 210 -1.93 16.64 24.63
C LYS A 210 -1.10 15.68 23.79
N ARG A 211 -0.73 14.52 24.35
CA ARG A 211 0.10 13.53 23.66
C ARG A 211 -0.62 12.91 22.47
N SER A 212 -1.89 12.55 22.61
CA SER A 212 -2.67 11.94 21.53
C SER A 212 -2.79 12.89 20.35
N ILE A 213 -3.25 14.13 20.59
CA ILE A 213 -3.39 15.12 19.52
C ILE A 213 -2.01 15.44 18.91
N SER A 214 -0.99 15.70 19.73
CA SER A 214 0.36 16.02 19.26
C SER A 214 0.98 14.91 18.42
N ASN A 215 0.79 13.64 18.79
CA ASN A 215 1.30 12.51 18.03
C ASN A 215 0.61 12.38 16.67
N THR A 216 -0.72 12.51 16.62
CA THR A 216 -1.46 12.43 15.36
C THR A 216 -1.13 13.61 14.45
N GLU A 217 -1.05 14.83 15.00
CA GLU A 217 -0.60 16.02 14.27
C GLU A 217 0.83 15.88 13.72
N LYS A 218 1.72 15.24 14.48
CA LYS A 218 3.06 14.90 14.01
C LYS A 218 3.02 13.92 12.84
N GLN A 219 2.19 12.88 12.91
CA GLN A 219 2.03 11.92 11.83
C GLN A 219 1.47 12.58 10.56
N ILE A 220 0.44 13.41 10.70
CA ILE A 220 -0.13 14.16 9.57
C ILE A 220 0.93 15.05 8.92
N ARG A 221 1.79 15.70 9.71
CA ARG A 221 2.90 16.52 9.18
C ARG A 221 3.91 15.68 8.40
N LEU A 222 4.25 14.48 8.88
CA LEU A 222 5.13 13.57 8.17
C LEU A 222 4.52 13.12 6.84
N LEU A 223 3.24 12.72 6.84
CA LEU A 223 2.52 12.33 5.62
C LEU A 223 2.46 13.48 4.59
N LYS A 224 2.24 14.72 5.05
CA LYS A 224 2.30 15.91 4.19
C LYS A 224 3.68 16.05 3.53
N GLU A 225 4.75 15.90 4.30
CA GLU A 225 6.12 15.99 3.78
C GLU A 225 6.43 14.82 2.82
N GLU A 226 5.96 13.60 3.11
CA GLU A 226 6.07 12.44 2.23
C GLU A 226 5.34 12.66 0.89
N ASP A 227 4.12 13.21 0.91
CA ASP A 227 3.36 13.53 -0.31
C ASP A 227 4.09 14.58 -1.17
N GLN A 228 4.70 15.57 -0.53
CA GLN A 228 5.50 16.60 -1.19
C GLN A 228 6.74 16.01 -1.86
N ILE A 229 7.46 15.12 -1.17
CA ILE A 229 8.62 14.41 -1.75
C ILE A 229 8.18 13.49 -2.89
N MET A 230 7.06 12.79 -2.73
CA MET A 230 6.51 11.93 -3.77
C MET A 230 6.16 12.72 -5.02
N LEU A 231 5.63 13.95 -4.90
CA LEU A 231 5.42 14.81 -6.06
C LEU A 231 6.74 15.10 -6.79
N LEU A 232 7.80 15.48 -6.07
CA LEU A 232 9.11 15.74 -6.66
C LEU A 232 9.66 14.51 -7.40
N MET A 233 9.49 13.32 -6.83
CA MET A 233 9.86 12.07 -7.49
C MET A 233 9.03 11.82 -8.76
N LEU A 234 7.73 12.10 -8.72
CA LEU A 234 6.86 11.93 -9.88
C LEU A 234 7.21 12.90 -11.00
N GLU A 235 7.56 14.14 -10.68
CA GLU A 235 8.01 15.13 -11.67
C GLU A 235 9.31 14.73 -12.34
N GLU A 236 10.26 14.17 -11.58
CA GLU A 236 11.51 13.65 -12.15
C GLU A 236 11.27 12.47 -13.10
N LEU A 237 10.31 11.60 -12.77
CA LEU A 237 9.95 10.44 -13.61
C LEU A 237 9.08 10.82 -14.82
N MET A 238 8.26 11.86 -14.68
CA MET A 238 7.35 12.35 -15.70
C MET A 238 7.98 13.55 -16.40
N SER A 239 8.78 13.31 -17.43
CA SER A 239 9.43 14.35 -18.25
C SER A 239 8.51 15.57 -18.47
N SER A 240 8.84 16.68 -17.78
CA SER A 240 8.45 18.11 -17.88
C SER A 240 7.09 18.60 -18.46
N ASP A 241 6.26 17.78 -19.08
CA ASP A 241 5.07 18.22 -19.84
C ASP A 241 3.82 18.43 -18.97
N LEU A 242 3.88 18.03 -17.69
CA LEU A 242 2.77 18.16 -16.75
C LEU A 242 3.18 19.10 -15.61
N ASP A 243 2.48 20.23 -15.48
CA ASP A 243 2.54 21.11 -14.30
C ASP A 243 1.84 20.39 -13.13
N LEU A 244 2.56 19.46 -12.48
CA LEU A 244 2.06 18.67 -11.37
C LEU A 244 2.10 19.52 -10.09
N LYS A 245 0.94 19.75 -9.48
CA LYS A 245 0.82 20.47 -8.21
C LYS A 245 -0.11 19.71 -7.27
N LEU A 246 0.30 19.54 -6.02
CA LEU A 246 -0.49 18.83 -5.01
C LEU A 246 -1.82 19.54 -4.74
N ASN A 247 -1.83 20.87 -4.76
CA ASN A 247 -3.07 21.65 -4.57
C ASN A 247 -4.08 21.50 -5.71
N GLN A 248 -3.66 21.01 -6.87
CA GLN A 248 -4.49 20.75 -8.06
C GLN A 248 -4.72 19.27 -8.31
N ILE A 249 -4.30 18.38 -7.39
CA ILE A 249 -4.33 16.93 -7.61
C ILE A 249 -5.73 16.43 -7.97
N ASP A 250 -6.78 16.95 -7.32
CA ASP A 250 -8.16 16.55 -7.59
C ASP A 250 -8.58 16.93 -9.02
N THR A 251 -8.19 18.12 -9.49
CA THR A 251 -8.44 18.57 -10.86
C THR A 251 -7.67 17.72 -11.86
N LEU A 252 -6.38 17.46 -11.60
CA LEU A 252 -5.51 16.66 -12.46
C LEU A 252 -6.02 15.21 -12.59
N LEU A 253 -6.46 14.61 -11.49
CA LEU A 253 -6.98 13.25 -11.44
C LEU A 253 -8.35 13.10 -12.12
N ASN A 254 -9.18 14.16 -12.08
CA ASN A 254 -10.49 14.18 -12.72
C ASN A 254 -10.46 14.64 -14.19
N LYS A 255 -9.32 15.13 -14.70
CA LYS A 255 -9.14 15.47 -16.12
C LYS A 255 -9.30 14.22 -16.99
N THR A 256 -10.14 14.31 -18.00
CA THR A 256 -10.29 13.27 -19.03
C THR A 256 -9.07 13.27 -19.93
N ILE A 257 -8.48 12.09 -20.10
CA ILE A 257 -7.34 11.83 -20.98
C ILE A 257 -7.63 10.62 -21.84
N THR A 258 -7.00 10.58 -23.02
CA THR A 258 -6.92 9.35 -23.83
C THR A 258 -6.03 8.35 -23.10
N VAL A 259 -6.60 7.23 -22.67
CA VAL A 259 -5.84 6.12 -22.12
C VAL A 259 -5.68 5.07 -23.20
N LYS A 260 -4.43 4.69 -23.48
CA LYS A 260 -4.08 3.62 -24.40
C LYS A 260 -3.53 2.45 -23.59
N LYS A 261 -4.13 1.27 -23.73
CA LYS A 261 -3.67 0.05 -23.08
C LYS A 261 -3.37 -1.02 -24.12
N PRO A 262 -2.09 -1.38 -24.34
CA PRO A 262 -1.78 -2.55 -25.14
C PRO A 262 -2.26 -3.81 -24.42
N VAL A 263 -2.93 -4.67 -25.17
CA VAL A 263 -3.34 -6.01 -24.76
C VAL A 263 -2.70 -7.00 -25.71
N THR A 264 -1.94 -7.91 -25.12
CA THR A 264 -1.16 -8.92 -25.82
C THR A 264 -1.61 -10.29 -25.35
N GLY A 265 -1.82 -11.21 -26.27
CA GLY A 265 -2.18 -12.59 -25.94
C GLY A 265 -1.76 -13.57 -27.03
N ASN A 266 -1.64 -14.83 -26.62
CA ASN A 266 -1.34 -15.92 -27.55
C ASN A 266 -2.64 -16.44 -28.15
N LEU A 267 -2.65 -16.65 -29.46
CA LEU A 267 -3.75 -17.33 -30.13
C LEU A 267 -3.85 -18.79 -29.65
N SER A 268 -5.06 -19.23 -29.30
CA SER A 268 -5.35 -20.58 -28.80
C SER A 268 -5.31 -21.64 -29.91
N PHE A 269 -5.34 -21.22 -31.17
CA PHE A 269 -5.44 -22.10 -32.34
C PHE A 269 -4.26 -21.92 -33.29
N GLY A 270 -3.43 -22.96 -33.45
CA GLY A 270 -2.29 -22.98 -34.39
C GLY A 270 -0.93 -22.85 -33.71
N ASP A 271 0.08 -22.40 -34.48
CA ASP A 271 1.36 -21.95 -33.92
C ASP A 271 1.03 -20.77 -32.99
N LYS A 272 1.41 -20.88 -31.72
CA LYS A 272 1.12 -19.95 -30.60
C LYS A 272 1.69 -18.54 -30.86
N SER A 273 1.17 -17.92 -31.90
CA SER A 273 1.54 -16.60 -32.37
C SER A 273 0.90 -15.59 -31.45
N GLU A 274 1.67 -14.56 -31.16
CA GLU A 274 1.29 -13.49 -30.27
C GLU A 274 0.61 -12.39 -31.08
N ILE A 275 -0.56 -11.96 -30.65
CA ILE A 275 -1.27 -10.82 -31.22
C ILE A 275 -1.33 -9.71 -30.19
N THR A 276 -1.04 -8.48 -30.64
CA THR A 276 -1.10 -7.28 -29.80
C THR A 276 -2.00 -6.25 -30.47
N ARG A 277 -2.98 -5.74 -29.71
CA ARG A 277 -3.82 -4.60 -30.08
C ARG A 277 -3.88 -3.59 -28.95
N THR A 278 -4.14 -2.34 -29.27
CA THR A 278 -4.24 -1.27 -28.27
C THR A 278 -5.69 -0.90 -28.07
N ILE A 279 -6.19 -1.04 -26.84
CA ILE A 279 -7.52 -0.55 -26.49
C ILE A 279 -7.41 0.94 -26.15
N ILE A 280 -8.25 1.76 -26.76
CA ILE A 280 -8.31 3.21 -26.53
C ILE A 280 -9.63 3.61 -25.86
N ASP A 281 -9.55 4.51 -24.88
CA ASP A 281 -10.73 5.11 -24.26
C ASP A 281 -10.46 6.52 -23.73
N GLN A 282 -11.52 7.33 -23.60
CA GLN A 282 -11.48 8.67 -23.02
C GLN A 282 -11.98 8.61 -21.58
N ARG A 283 -11.07 8.72 -20.60
CA ARG A 283 -11.43 8.53 -19.18
C ARG A 283 -10.69 9.48 -18.26
N LYS A 284 -11.21 9.65 -17.05
CA LYS A 284 -10.51 10.38 -15.99
C LYS A 284 -9.20 9.67 -15.67
N ARG A 285 -8.11 10.43 -15.46
CA ARG A 285 -6.79 9.89 -15.13
C ARG A 285 -6.81 8.91 -13.95
N LYS A 286 -7.62 9.19 -12.92
CA LYS A 286 -7.79 8.30 -11.76
C LYS A 286 -8.37 6.92 -12.10
N ASP A 287 -9.11 6.80 -13.21
CA ASP A 287 -9.77 5.56 -13.59
C ASP A 287 -8.93 4.75 -14.60
N HIS A 288 -7.66 5.08 -14.85
CA HIS A 288 -6.81 4.43 -15.87
C HIS A 288 -6.74 2.89 -15.74
N SER A 289 -6.87 2.36 -14.53
CA SER A 289 -6.78 0.93 -14.23
C SER A 289 -7.96 0.10 -14.76
N MET A 290 -9.08 0.72 -15.15
CA MET A 290 -10.26 -0.02 -15.62
C MET A 290 -10.02 -0.78 -16.94
N LEU A 291 -9.04 -0.37 -17.73
CA LEU A 291 -8.65 -1.12 -18.93
C LEU A 291 -7.87 -2.39 -18.59
N HIS A 292 -7.36 -2.51 -17.37
CA HIS A 292 -6.54 -3.67 -16.96
C HIS A 292 -7.33 -4.98 -16.98
N LYS A 293 -8.65 -4.95 -16.74
CA LYS A 293 -9.47 -6.16 -16.80
C LYS A 293 -9.44 -6.84 -18.18
N TYR A 294 -9.26 -6.07 -19.25
CA TYR A 294 -9.19 -6.59 -20.61
C TYR A 294 -7.86 -7.32 -20.88
N VAL A 295 -6.78 -6.98 -20.17
CA VAL A 295 -5.50 -7.70 -20.29
C VAL A 295 -5.64 -9.20 -19.99
N TYR A 296 -6.61 -9.56 -19.15
CA TYR A 296 -6.84 -10.94 -18.72
C TYR A 296 -8.05 -11.60 -19.40
N ASP A 297 -8.74 -10.91 -20.30
CA ASP A 297 -9.90 -11.48 -21.00
C ASP A 297 -9.43 -12.38 -22.14
N ARG A 298 -9.65 -13.69 -21.96
CA ARG A 298 -9.19 -14.74 -22.88
C ARG A 298 -9.91 -14.74 -24.23
N ARG A 299 -10.99 -14.00 -24.39
CA ARG A 299 -11.72 -13.88 -25.67
C ARG A 299 -11.02 -12.94 -26.64
N LEU A 300 -10.21 -12.01 -26.11
CA LEU A 300 -9.67 -10.92 -26.90
C LEU A 300 -8.63 -11.33 -27.94
N PRO A 301 -7.69 -12.26 -27.68
CA PRO A 301 -6.66 -12.60 -28.66
C PRO A 301 -7.26 -13.03 -30.00
N GLU A 302 -8.22 -13.96 -30.00
CA GLU A 302 -8.87 -14.39 -31.24
C GLU A 302 -9.82 -13.33 -31.79
N LEU A 303 -10.51 -12.58 -30.93
CA LEU A 303 -11.36 -11.46 -31.38
C LEU A 303 -10.54 -10.36 -32.09
N PHE A 304 -9.29 -10.13 -31.68
CA PHE A 304 -8.40 -9.16 -32.31
C PHE A 304 -8.03 -9.49 -33.76
N GLU A 305 -8.16 -10.75 -34.19
CA GLU A 305 -8.00 -11.10 -35.60
C GLU A 305 -9.09 -10.45 -36.47
N TYR A 306 -10.28 -10.19 -35.90
CA TYR A 306 -11.44 -9.65 -36.60
C TYR A 306 -11.30 -8.16 -36.89
N PHE A 307 -10.72 -7.41 -35.95
CA PHE A 307 -10.42 -5.99 -36.13
C PHE A 307 -9.22 -5.76 -37.06
N GLU A 308 -9.44 -4.95 -38.09
CA GLU A 308 -8.38 -4.51 -39.02
C GLU A 308 -7.48 -3.46 -38.37
N GLU A 309 -8.04 -2.62 -37.50
CA GLU A 309 -7.35 -1.52 -36.85
C GLU A 309 -6.47 -1.99 -35.68
N ASN A 310 -5.33 -1.33 -35.49
CA ASN A 310 -4.43 -1.59 -34.36
C ASN A 310 -4.94 -0.97 -33.05
N GLU A 311 -5.67 0.14 -33.16
CA GLU A 311 -6.28 0.84 -32.03
C GLU A 311 -7.78 0.57 -32.05
N ILE A 312 -8.30 -0.08 -31.01
CA ILE A 312 -9.70 -0.50 -30.92
C ILE A 312 -10.39 0.39 -29.86
N PRO A 313 -11.43 1.15 -30.23
CA PRO A 313 -12.24 1.88 -29.27
C PRO A 313 -12.87 0.93 -28.25
N LEU A 314 -12.81 1.29 -26.96
CA LEU A 314 -13.38 0.47 -25.89
C LEU A 314 -14.89 0.22 -26.09
N GLN A 315 -15.61 1.17 -26.67
CA GLN A 315 -17.04 1.03 -26.90
C GLN A 315 -17.34 -0.09 -27.90
N ASP A 316 -16.57 -0.20 -28.97
CA ASP A 316 -16.75 -1.24 -29.98
C ASP A 316 -16.46 -2.62 -29.38
N LEU A 317 -15.41 -2.71 -28.57
CA LEU A 317 -15.09 -3.93 -27.84
C LEU A 317 -16.21 -4.31 -26.85
N LYS A 318 -16.79 -3.35 -26.12
CA LYS A 318 -17.91 -3.65 -25.21
C LYS A 318 -19.13 -4.14 -25.96
N ASN A 319 -19.51 -3.47 -27.05
CA ASN A 319 -20.62 -3.86 -27.89
C ASN A 319 -20.41 -5.30 -28.38
N GLU A 320 -19.20 -5.65 -28.81
CA GLU A 320 -18.86 -7.00 -29.26
C GLU A 320 -18.90 -8.05 -28.16
N LEU A 321 -18.39 -7.73 -26.96
CA LEU A 321 -18.43 -8.67 -25.83
C LEU A 321 -19.85 -8.87 -25.28
N GLU A 322 -20.73 -7.87 -25.40
CA GLU A 322 -22.15 -8.00 -25.08
C GLU A 322 -22.86 -8.85 -26.14
N ALA A 323 -22.62 -8.58 -27.42
CA ALA A 323 -23.13 -9.38 -28.53
C ALA A 323 -22.67 -10.84 -28.45
N TYR A 324 -21.44 -11.08 -27.99
CA TYR A 324 -20.93 -12.42 -27.72
C TYR A 324 -21.77 -13.19 -26.69
N ASN A 325 -22.26 -12.52 -25.64
CA ASN A 325 -23.10 -13.19 -24.64
C ASN A 325 -24.45 -13.61 -25.24
N THR A 326 -25.04 -12.77 -26.09
CA THR A 326 -26.27 -13.09 -26.83
C THR A 326 -26.01 -14.24 -27.82
N ALA A 327 -24.95 -14.14 -28.62
CA ALA A 327 -24.52 -15.16 -29.57
C ALA A 327 -24.25 -16.51 -28.89
N LYS A 328 -23.65 -16.49 -27.69
CA LYS A 328 -23.39 -17.69 -26.90
C LYS A 328 -24.69 -18.43 -26.57
N GLN A 329 -25.71 -17.71 -26.12
CA GLN A 329 -27.00 -18.29 -25.82
C GLN A 329 -27.61 -18.92 -27.09
N MET A 330 -27.61 -18.18 -28.19
CA MET A 330 -28.12 -18.66 -29.48
C MET A 330 -27.43 -19.95 -29.96
N VAL A 331 -26.10 -20.00 -29.91
CA VAL A 331 -25.32 -21.17 -30.31
C VAL A 331 -25.60 -22.36 -29.41
N LEU A 332 -25.65 -22.17 -28.08
CA LEU A 332 -25.89 -23.28 -27.16
C LEU A 332 -27.31 -23.83 -27.31
N ASP A 333 -28.32 -22.96 -27.48
CA ASP A 333 -29.70 -23.39 -27.70
C ASP A 333 -29.83 -24.19 -29.01
N ALA A 334 -29.15 -23.73 -30.08
CA ALA A 334 -29.14 -24.46 -31.35
C ALA A 334 -28.41 -25.80 -31.25
N VAL A 335 -27.29 -25.87 -30.51
CA VAL A 335 -26.58 -27.12 -30.23
C VAL A 335 -27.50 -28.11 -29.51
N PHE A 336 -28.18 -27.69 -28.45
CA PHE A 336 -29.04 -28.58 -27.69
C PHE A 336 -30.22 -29.09 -28.51
N LYS A 337 -30.88 -28.20 -29.26
CA LYS A 337 -31.97 -28.59 -30.15
C LYS A 337 -31.51 -29.58 -31.21
N PHE A 338 -30.35 -29.33 -31.82
CA PHE A 338 -29.75 -30.22 -32.80
C PHE A 338 -29.42 -31.59 -32.23
N GLU A 339 -28.86 -31.65 -31.03
CA GLU A 339 -28.56 -32.92 -30.35
C GLU A 339 -29.86 -33.69 -30.01
N GLU A 340 -30.90 -33.00 -29.54
CA GLU A 340 -32.22 -33.57 -29.26
C GLU A 340 -32.88 -34.15 -30.51
N ASP A 341 -32.88 -33.40 -31.62
CA ASP A 341 -33.49 -33.81 -32.88
C ASP A 341 -32.76 -35.02 -33.50
N ILE A 342 -31.42 -35.05 -33.43
CA ILE A 342 -30.63 -36.20 -33.92
C ILE A 342 -30.92 -37.47 -33.11
N VAL A 343 -30.96 -37.35 -31.78
CA VAL A 343 -31.24 -38.50 -30.89
C VAL A 343 -32.64 -39.04 -31.13
N THR A 344 -33.62 -38.15 -31.33
CA THR A 344 -35.03 -38.52 -31.50
C THR A 344 -35.31 -39.15 -32.86
N ASN A 345 -34.73 -38.63 -33.94
CA ASN A 345 -35.10 -39.03 -35.30
C ASN A 345 -34.24 -40.16 -35.90
N ASN A 346 -32.95 -40.27 -35.53
CA ASN A 346 -31.99 -41.07 -36.31
C ASN A 346 -31.48 -42.34 -35.63
N GLN A 347 -32.16 -42.84 -34.59
CA GLN A 347 -31.78 -44.07 -33.86
C GLN A 347 -30.27 -44.16 -33.56
N VAL A 348 -29.66 -43.04 -33.16
CA VAL A 348 -28.20 -42.90 -32.90
C VAL A 348 -27.74 -43.73 -31.68
N HIS A 349 -28.61 -44.58 -31.14
CA HIS A 349 -28.36 -45.46 -30.00
C HIS A 349 -27.13 -46.37 -30.18
N ASP A 350 -26.80 -46.77 -31.41
CA ASP A 350 -25.64 -47.63 -31.68
C ASP A 350 -24.29 -46.88 -31.61
N LEU A 351 -24.28 -45.54 -31.67
CA LEU A 351 -23.07 -44.71 -31.50
C LEU A 351 -22.73 -44.41 -30.04
N ILE A 352 -23.63 -44.72 -29.11
CA ILE A 352 -23.51 -44.44 -27.68
C ILE A 352 -22.54 -45.42 -26.99
N GLY A 353 -22.19 -46.53 -27.65
CA GLY A 353 -21.63 -47.74 -27.02
C GLY A 353 -20.13 -47.79 -26.70
N SER A 354 -19.31 -46.74 -26.88
CA SER A 354 -17.85 -46.91 -26.67
C SER A 354 -17.06 -45.77 -26.03
N ALA A 355 -17.70 -44.67 -25.60
CA ALA A 355 -16.99 -43.52 -25.01
C ALA A 355 -17.63 -42.93 -23.73
N CYS A 356 -18.70 -43.53 -23.19
CA CYS A 356 -19.50 -42.94 -22.12
C CYS A 356 -19.26 -43.58 -20.75
N ASP A 357 -18.08 -43.39 -20.15
CA ASP A 357 -17.88 -43.69 -18.72
C ASP A 357 -18.63 -42.69 -17.80
N THR A 358 -19.16 -41.59 -18.35
CA THR A 358 -19.83 -40.50 -17.60
C THR A 358 -21.28 -40.24 -18.02
N GLY A 359 -21.86 -41.02 -18.93
CA GLY A 359 -23.25 -40.84 -19.38
C GLY A 359 -23.52 -39.60 -20.26
N HIS A 360 -22.49 -38.88 -20.69
CA HIS A 360 -22.60 -37.70 -21.57
C HIS A 360 -22.05 -38.00 -22.97
N ILE A 361 -22.89 -37.85 -24.01
CA ILE A 361 -22.45 -37.94 -25.40
C ILE A 361 -21.74 -36.64 -25.77
N GLN A 362 -20.49 -36.74 -26.25
CA GLN A 362 -19.74 -35.56 -26.69
C GLN A 362 -20.29 -35.04 -28.02
N HIS A 363 -20.47 -33.73 -28.15
CA HIS A 363 -20.97 -33.06 -29.36
C HIS A 363 -20.26 -33.53 -30.65
N LYS A 364 -18.94 -33.75 -30.57
CA LYS A 364 -18.10 -34.23 -31.67
C LYS A 364 -18.56 -35.56 -32.27
N VAL A 365 -19.17 -36.44 -31.47
CA VAL A 365 -19.66 -37.76 -31.92
C VAL A 365 -20.82 -37.59 -32.91
N TYR A 366 -21.76 -36.68 -32.64
CA TYR A 366 -22.86 -36.36 -33.55
C TYR A 366 -22.34 -35.81 -34.88
N LEU A 367 -21.37 -34.89 -34.84
CA LEU A 367 -20.76 -34.32 -36.05
C LEU A 367 -19.97 -35.37 -36.85
N GLN A 368 -19.29 -36.31 -36.17
CA GLN A 368 -18.59 -37.41 -36.84
C GLN A 368 -19.56 -38.36 -37.54
N TRP A 369 -20.72 -38.62 -36.94
CA TRP A 369 -21.77 -39.42 -37.57
C TRP A 369 -22.30 -38.73 -38.83
N LEU A 370 -22.72 -37.46 -38.76
CA LEU A 370 -23.18 -36.70 -39.93
C LEU A 370 -22.17 -36.68 -41.06
N LYS A 371 -20.88 -36.57 -40.74
CA LYS A 371 -19.81 -36.63 -41.72
C LYS A 371 -19.71 -38.01 -42.39
N LYS A 372 -19.91 -39.11 -41.64
CA LYS A 372 -19.94 -40.48 -42.19
C LYS A 372 -21.14 -40.70 -43.11
N GLU A 373 -22.30 -40.15 -42.75
CA GLU A 373 -23.52 -40.18 -43.57
C GLU A 373 -23.45 -39.23 -44.79
N GLY A 374 -22.37 -38.45 -44.93
CA GLY A 374 -22.19 -37.52 -46.05
C GLY A 374 -23.09 -36.28 -45.98
N MET A 375 -23.75 -36.02 -44.85
CA MET A 375 -24.61 -34.85 -44.65
C MET A 375 -23.82 -33.55 -44.48
N ILE A 376 -22.57 -33.64 -44.00
CA ILE A 376 -21.66 -32.50 -43.86
C ILE A 376 -20.26 -32.81 -44.38
N ASN A 377 -19.57 -31.78 -44.87
CA ASN A 377 -18.17 -31.90 -45.31
C ASN A 377 -17.15 -31.58 -44.19
N GLU A 378 -15.85 -31.70 -44.48
CA GLU A 378 -14.77 -31.44 -43.50
C GLU A 378 -14.76 -30.00 -42.98
N ASN A 379 -15.00 -29.01 -43.84
CA ASN A 379 -15.00 -27.60 -43.45
C ASN A 379 -16.19 -27.31 -42.52
N GLU A 380 -17.36 -27.89 -42.80
CA GLU A 380 -18.56 -27.76 -41.97
C GLU A 380 -18.38 -28.44 -40.62
N TYR A 381 -17.79 -29.63 -40.60
CA TYR A 381 -17.40 -30.30 -39.36
C TYR A 381 -16.47 -29.42 -38.50
N LEU A 382 -15.43 -28.84 -39.10
CA LEU A 382 -14.49 -27.97 -38.39
C LEU A 382 -15.17 -26.69 -37.88
N PHE A 383 -16.01 -26.07 -38.69
CA PHE A 383 -16.77 -24.88 -38.32
C PHE A 383 -17.71 -25.16 -37.15
N LEU A 384 -18.57 -26.16 -37.26
CA LEU A 384 -19.56 -26.46 -36.24
C LEU A 384 -18.90 -26.83 -34.89
N ASN A 385 -17.88 -27.69 -34.95
CA ASN A 385 -17.16 -28.10 -33.75
C ASN A 385 -16.39 -26.93 -33.10
N ARG A 386 -15.75 -26.06 -33.90
CA ARG A 386 -14.99 -24.92 -33.36
C ARG A 386 -15.91 -23.88 -32.73
N VAL A 387 -16.99 -23.50 -33.40
CA VAL A 387 -17.96 -22.52 -32.87
C VAL A 387 -18.48 -23.03 -31.52
N ARG A 388 -19.04 -24.24 -31.47
CA ARG A 388 -19.58 -24.82 -30.22
C ARG A 388 -18.55 -24.84 -29.10
N ASN A 389 -17.33 -25.31 -29.36
CA ASN A 389 -16.29 -25.41 -28.32
C ASN A 389 -15.82 -24.04 -27.84
N CYS A 390 -15.66 -23.06 -28.73
CA CYS A 390 -15.24 -21.70 -28.36
C CYS A 390 -16.28 -21.05 -27.44
N PHE A 391 -17.56 -21.07 -27.85
CA PHE A 391 -18.65 -20.51 -27.05
C PHE A 391 -18.85 -21.23 -25.71
N SER A 392 -18.64 -22.55 -25.65
CA SER A 392 -18.68 -23.32 -24.40
C SER A 392 -17.55 -22.96 -23.43
N HIS A 393 -16.38 -22.56 -23.94
CA HIS A 393 -15.19 -22.25 -23.14
C HIS A 393 -14.94 -20.75 -22.93
N ASN A 394 -15.89 -19.88 -23.33
CA ASN A 394 -15.73 -18.43 -23.31
C ASN A 394 -14.48 -17.98 -24.09
N LEU A 395 -14.30 -18.52 -25.30
CA LEU A 395 -13.26 -18.14 -26.25
C LEU A 395 -13.92 -17.62 -27.54
N PHE A 396 -13.19 -16.83 -28.31
CA PHE A 396 -13.63 -16.42 -29.63
C PHE A 396 -13.09 -17.40 -30.69
N PRO A 397 -13.88 -17.80 -31.70
CA PRO A 397 -13.40 -18.70 -32.75
C PRO A 397 -12.39 -18.01 -33.67
N GLN A 398 -11.46 -18.77 -34.23
CA GLN A 398 -10.42 -18.25 -35.14
C GLN A 398 -11.01 -17.68 -36.45
N LYS A 399 -10.60 -16.47 -36.83
CA LYS A 399 -11.15 -15.76 -38.01
C LYS A 399 -11.02 -16.56 -39.30
N ARG A 400 -9.87 -17.21 -39.52
CA ARG A 400 -9.61 -18.03 -40.72
C ARG A 400 -10.66 -19.11 -40.95
N THR A 401 -11.17 -19.76 -39.89
CA THR A 401 -12.22 -20.78 -40.05
C THR A 401 -13.56 -20.13 -40.32
N MET A 402 -13.89 -19.05 -39.62
CA MET A 402 -15.19 -18.39 -39.77
C MET A 402 -15.33 -17.74 -41.14
N SER A 403 -14.25 -17.17 -41.69
CA SER A 403 -14.20 -16.59 -43.03
C SER A 403 -14.47 -17.56 -44.19
N LEU A 404 -14.52 -18.88 -43.95
CA LEU A 404 -14.97 -19.85 -44.96
C LEU A 404 -16.49 -19.85 -45.13
N PHE A 405 -17.22 -19.33 -44.14
CA PHE A 405 -18.68 -19.33 -44.07
C PHE A 405 -19.26 -17.91 -44.04
N VAL A 406 -18.51 -16.94 -43.51
CA VAL A 406 -18.86 -15.52 -43.49
C VAL A 406 -18.03 -14.79 -44.54
N ASN A 407 -18.66 -14.45 -45.67
CA ASN A 407 -17.98 -13.86 -46.83
C ASN A 407 -17.66 -12.37 -46.66
N GLN A 408 -18.49 -11.64 -45.90
CA GLN A 408 -18.31 -10.22 -45.61
C GLN A 408 -18.66 -9.99 -44.15
N TRP A 409 -17.68 -9.55 -43.36
CA TRP A 409 -17.91 -9.07 -42.01
C TRP A 409 -18.52 -7.68 -42.14
N ALA A 410 -19.84 -7.58 -41.94
CA ALA A 410 -20.50 -6.27 -41.86
C ALA A 410 -19.98 -5.49 -40.64
N ASP A 411 -20.20 -4.17 -40.60
CA ASP A 411 -19.94 -3.30 -39.43
C ASP A 411 -20.80 -3.67 -38.18
N SER A 412 -21.43 -4.84 -38.19
CA SER A 412 -22.18 -5.42 -37.08
C SER A 412 -21.30 -6.36 -36.25
N ASN A 413 -21.86 -6.86 -35.15
CA ASN A 413 -21.13 -7.71 -34.21
C ASN A 413 -20.70 -9.06 -34.80
N PHE A 414 -19.40 -9.36 -34.76
CA PHE A 414 -18.83 -10.57 -35.35
C PHE A 414 -19.42 -11.84 -34.73
N ALA A 415 -19.60 -11.86 -33.40
CA ALA A 415 -20.15 -13.00 -32.70
C ALA A 415 -21.58 -13.35 -33.12
N LEU A 416 -22.42 -12.34 -33.39
CA LEU A 416 -23.80 -12.55 -33.85
C LEU A 416 -23.82 -13.11 -35.28
N GLN A 417 -23.01 -12.56 -36.19
CA GLN A 417 -22.88 -13.09 -37.56
C GLN A 417 -22.45 -14.57 -37.54
N ILE A 418 -21.51 -14.93 -36.66
CA ILE A 418 -21.08 -16.33 -36.48
C ILE A 418 -22.23 -17.19 -35.99
N ALA A 419 -23.00 -16.73 -35.00
CA ALA A 419 -24.13 -17.48 -34.45
C ALA A 419 -25.28 -17.64 -35.45
N GLU A 420 -25.58 -16.61 -36.24
CA GLU A 420 -26.59 -16.66 -37.31
C GLU A 420 -26.22 -17.72 -38.36
N HIS A 421 -25.01 -17.68 -38.89
CA HIS A 421 -24.54 -18.69 -39.85
C HIS A 421 -24.45 -20.09 -39.25
N TYR A 422 -24.11 -20.20 -37.96
CA TYR A 422 -24.15 -21.48 -37.25
C TYR A 422 -25.57 -22.06 -37.20
N ASN A 423 -26.56 -21.23 -36.86
CA ASN A 423 -27.96 -21.62 -36.81
C ASN A 423 -28.53 -21.95 -38.19
N GLU A 424 -28.21 -21.16 -39.21
CA GLU A 424 -28.59 -21.45 -40.61
C GLU A 424 -28.09 -22.84 -41.02
N LYS A 425 -26.83 -23.16 -40.69
CA LYS A 425 -26.25 -24.46 -41.00
C LYS A 425 -26.89 -25.61 -40.24
N ILE A 426 -27.15 -25.44 -38.94
CA ILE A 426 -27.87 -26.45 -38.17
C ILE A 426 -29.27 -26.68 -38.75
N ASN A 427 -30.03 -25.63 -39.04
CA ASN A 427 -31.37 -25.74 -39.59
C ASN A 427 -31.37 -26.41 -40.97
N ALA A 428 -30.38 -26.13 -41.81
CA ALA A 428 -30.22 -26.81 -43.10
C ALA A 428 -29.95 -28.31 -42.95
N ILE A 429 -29.15 -28.72 -41.96
CA ILE A 429 -28.89 -30.14 -41.67
C ILE A 429 -30.16 -30.84 -41.15
N LEU A 430 -30.91 -30.18 -40.27
CA LEU A 430 -32.14 -30.74 -39.70
C LEU A 430 -33.32 -30.81 -40.69
N ALA A 431 -33.21 -30.11 -41.83
CA ALA A 431 -34.22 -30.14 -42.88
C ALA A 431 -34.00 -31.28 -43.91
N ILE A 432 -32.86 -31.97 -43.85
CA ILE A 432 -32.53 -33.17 -44.65
C ILE A 432 -33.14 -34.38 -43.93
#